data_AF-A0A382VGP0-F1
#
_entry.id   AF-A0A382VGP0-F1
#
_cell.length_a   1.000
_cell.length_b   1.000
_cell.length_c   1.000
_cell.angle_alpha   90.00
_cell.angle_beta   90.00
_cell.angle_gamma   90.00
#
_symmetry.space_group_name_H-M   'P 1'
#
loop_
_entity.id
_entity.type
_entity.pdbx_description
1 polymer ?
#
loop_
_entity_poly.entity_id
_entity_poly.type
_entity_poly.pdbx_seq_one_letter_code
_entity_poly.pdbx_strand_id
1 'polypeptide(L)'
;VLSRFDDYPIHQTPEPLATPASSDKDVYERYWFNGYSTAGDLYFGIGTALYPHLGIRDCGISLVVDGVQHAFHVSCRAEDDPADQVVGPFRLEILEPMRSCRVVLNDNETGVACDLTYEGRTGNVEEPRHHWGGAIRRTMDTTRFTQMGRWTGWIQFDGHRIELDPTTTRGTKDRSWGIRPLDGGDRRGAPAPPDRPG
;
A
#
# COMPACT_ATOMS: atom_id res chain seq x y z
N VAL A 1 0.67 -17.98 13.89
CA VAL A 1 1.88 -18.52 13.23
C VAL A 1 3.04 -17.62 13.62
N LEU A 2 4.21 -18.17 13.93
CA LEU A 2 5.41 -17.36 14.19
C LEU A 2 5.98 -16.84 12.87
N SER A 3 6.47 -15.61 12.89
CA SER A 3 7.17 -14.94 11.79
C SER A 3 8.66 -14.82 12.11
N ARG A 4 9.48 -14.48 11.11
CA ARG A 4 10.90 -14.18 11.33
C ARG A 4 11.13 -13.01 12.29
N PHE A 5 10.14 -12.15 12.47
CA PHE A 5 10.24 -10.99 13.35
C PHE A 5 9.97 -11.31 14.82
N ASP A 6 9.47 -12.52 15.13
CA ASP A 6 9.25 -12.96 16.50
C ASP A 6 10.56 -13.22 17.28
N ASP A 7 11.70 -13.32 16.60
CA ASP A 7 13.02 -13.38 17.26
C ASP A 7 13.48 -12.02 17.82
N TYR A 8 12.88 -10.92 17.37
CA TYR A 8 13.25 -9.57 17.79
C TYR A 8 12.37 -9.09 18.96
N PRO A 9 12.90 -8.28 19.89
CA PRO A 9 12.15 -7.79 21.05
C PRO A 9 11.25 -6.60 20.71
N ILE A 10 10.28 -6.79 19.81
CA ILE A 10 9.43 -5.71 19.25
C ILE A 10 7.93 -5.94 19.42
N HIS A 11 7.51 -7.04 20.07
CA HIS A 11 6.10 -7.33 20.34
C HIS A 11 5.44 -6.23 21.18
N GLN A 12 4.26 -5.81 20.75
CA GLN A 12 3.42 -4.84 21.47
C GLN A 12 2.31 -5.51 22.29
N THR A 13 2.11 -6.82 22.10
CA THR A 13 1.08 -7.65 22.75
C THR A 13 1.71 -9.01 23.08
N PRO A 14 1.07 -9.87 23.90
CA PRO A 14 1.58 -11.22 24.16
C PRO A 14 1.40 -12.19 22.97
N GLU A 15 0.74 -11.76 21.89
CA GLU A 15 0.54 -12.57 20.69
C GLU A 15 1.77 -12.53 19.76
N PRO A 16 1.97 -13.55 18.89
CA PRO A 16 2.96 -13.49 17.81
C PRO A 16 2.78 -12.24 16.94
N LEU A 17 3.87 -11.72 16.38
CA LEU A 17 3.86 -10.45 15.65
C LEU A 17 2.91 -10.44 14.44
N ALA A 18 2.67 -11.61 13.85
CA ALA A 18 1.72 -11.78 12.75
C ALA A 18 0.24 -11.66 13.16
N THR A 19 -0.06 -11.60 14.46
CA THR A 19 -1.43 -11.51 14.99
C THR A 19 -1.77 -10.05 15.30
N PRO A 20 -2.76 -9.45 14.64
CA PRO A 20 -3.18 -8.09 14.96
C PRO A 20 -3.74 -7.97 16.38
N ALA A 21 -3.43 -6.85 17.04
CA ALA A 21 -3.92 -6.56 18.40
C ALA A 21 -5.45 -6.38 18.49
N SER A 22 -6.11 -5.99 17.40
CA SER A 22 -7.55 -5.78 17.31
C SER A 22 -8.20 -6.91 16.53
N SER A 23 -9.39 -7.33 16.95
CA SER A 23 -10.24 -8.28 16.21
C SER A 23 -11.18 -7.60 15.20
N ASP A 24 -11.07 -6.28 15.00
CA ASP A 24 -11.90 -5.57 14.01
C ASP A 24 -11.54 -6.05 12.59
N LYS A 25 -12.55 -6.42 11.80
CA LYS A 25 -12.41 -6.90 10.43
C LYS A 25 -11.70 -5.92 9.49
N ASP A 26 -11.71 -4.63 9.83
CA ASP A 26 -11.20 -3.53 9.01
C ASP A 26 -9.71 -3.21 9.33
N VAL A 27 -9.02 -4.07 10.08
CA VAL A 27 -7.56 -3.97 10.25
C VAL A 27 -6.87 -4.16 8.91
N TYR A 28 -5.93 -3.28 8.60
CA TYR A 28 -5.15 -3.31 7.37
C TYR A 28 -3.71 -2.80 7.57
N GLU A 29 -2.87 -3.22 6.64
CA GLU A 29 -1.49 -2.77 6.45
C GLU A 29 -1.30 -2.40 4.98
N ARG A 30 -1.06 -1.14 4.63
CA ARG A 30 -0.98 -0.70 3.23
C ARG A 30 0.24 0.15 2.93
N TYR A 31 0.84 -0.13 1.76
CA TYR A 31 1.78 0.73 1.07
C TYR A 31 1.06 1.40 -0.10
N TRP A 32 1.31 2.68 -0.28
CA TRP A 32 0.95 3.41 -1.48
C TRP A 32 2.14 4.22 -1.96
N PHE A 33 2.30 4.26 -3.27
CA PHE A 33 3.30 5.06 -3.92
C PHE A 33 2.71 5.79 -5.12
N ASN A 34 3.32 6.91 -5.47
CA ASN A 34 3.24 7.44 -6.82
C ASN A 34 4.62 7.74 -7.39
N GLY A 35 4.66 7.92 -8.70
CA GLY A 35 5.78 8.51 -9.41
C GLY A 35 5.29 9.40 -10.54
N TYR A 36 6.10 10.40 -10.88
CA TYR A 36 5.82 11.34 -11.94
C TYR A 36 7.12 11.93 -12.49
N SER A 37 7.15 12.23 -13.78
CA SER A 37 8.26 12.95 -14.40
C SER A 37 8.17 14.44 -14.07
N THR A 38 9.31 15.13 -14.05
CA THR A 38 9.34 16.60 -13.95
C THR A 38 8.81 17.29 -15.20
N ALA A 39 8.71 16.58 -16.33
CA ALA A 39 8.13 17.07 -17.57
C ALA A 39 6.59 17.02 -17.58
N GLY A 40 5.99 16.18 -16.72
CA GLY A 40 4.53 16.04 -16.62
C GLY A 40 3.91 15.14 -17.68
N ASP A 41 4.72 14.39 -18.43
CA ASP A 41 4.32 13.43 -19.46
C ASP A 41 4.10 12.00 -18.93
N LEU A 42 4.41 11.76 -17.65
CA LEU A 42 4.34 10.46 -17.00
C LEU A 42 3.78 10.59 -15.58
N TYR A 43 2.80 9.75 -15.26
CA TYR A 43 2.36 9.52 -13.88
C TYR A 43 2.08 8.03 -13.65
N PHE A 44 2.45 7.51 -12.50
CA PHE A 44 2.02 6.18 -12.06
C PHE A 44 1.69 6.13 -10.57
N GLY A 45 0.84 5.20 -10.19
CA GLY A 45 0.47 4.87 -8.82
C GLY A 45 0.63 3.38 -8.57
N ILE A 46 1.11 3.02 -7.38
CA ILE A 46 1.29 1.62 -6.94
C ILE A 46 0.65 1.50 -5.56
N GLY A 47 -0.19 0.50 -5.36
CA GLY A 47 -0.79 0.19 -4.07
C GLY A 47 -0.64 -1.29 -3.76
N THR A 48 -0.34 -1.62 -2.51
CA THR A 48 -0.45 -3.00 -2.01
C THR A 48 -0.92 -2.99 -0.57
N ALA A 49 -1.82 -3.90 -0.22
CA ALA A 49 -2.41 -3.98 1.11
C ALA A 49 -2.53 -5.43 1.58
N LEU A 50 -2.36 -5.63 2.87
CA LEU A 50 -2.69 -6.85 3.61
C LEU A 50 -3.89 -6.56 4.51
N TYR A 51 -4.88 -7.44 4.46
CA TYR A 51 -6.07 -7.45 5.31
C TYR A 51 -6.10 -8.73 6.13
N PRO A 52 -5.47 -8.75 7.33
CA PRO A 52 -5.23 -9.99 8.07
C PRO A 52 -6.51 -10.76 8.40
N HIS A 53 -7.57 -10.07 8.84
CA HIS A 53 -8.83 -10.71 9.22
C HIS A 53 -9.71 -11.14 8.04
N LEU A 54 -9.48 -10.55 6.85
CA LEU A 54 -10.11 -11.02 5.62
C LEU A 54 -9.31 -12.17 4.98
N GLY A 55 -8.04 -12.31 5.36
CA GLY A 55 -7.12 -13.30 4.80
C GLY A 55 -6.81 -13.01 3.33
N ILE A 56 -6.65 -11.74 2.96
CA ILE A 56 -6.42 -11.30 1.58
C ILE A 56 -5.25 -10.31 1.51
N ARG A 57 -4.46 -10.40 0.44
CA ARG A 57 -3.57 -9.34 -0.03
C ARG A 57 -4.02 -8.87 -1.41
N ASP A 58 -3.99 -7.57 -1.63
CA ASP A 58 -4.33 -6.94 -2.90
C ASP A 58 -3.20 -6.05 -3.37
N CYS A 59 -3.00 -5.97 -4.68
CA CYS A 59 -2.13 -4.95 -5.25
C CYS A 59 -2.72 -4.35 -6.53
N GLY A 60 -2.23 -3.16 -6.88
CA GLY A 60 -2.49 -2.56 -8.17
C GLY A 60 -1.36 -1.63 -8.61
N ILE A 61 -1.15 -1.56 -9.92
CA ILE A 61 -0.29 -0.58 -10.59
C ILE A 61 -1.14 0.12 -11.64
N SER A 62 -1.08 1.45 -11.69
CA SER A 62 -1.70 2.25 -12.74
C SER A 62 -0.68 3.23 -13.29
N LEU A 63 -0.60 3.32 -14.60
CA LEU A 63 0.30 4.19 -15.36
C LEU A 63 -0.55 5.03 -16.31
N VAL A 64 -0.31 6.34 -16.35
CA VAL A 64 -0.91 7.26 -17.31
C VAL A 64 0.20 7.88 -18.16
N VAL A 65 0.10 7.68 -19.47
CA VAL A 65 1.03 8.17 -20.49
C VAL A 65 0.23 8.47 -21.76
N ASP A 66 0.52 9.60 -22.41
CA ASP A 66 -0.18 10.06 -23.63
C ASP A 66 -1.73 10.06 -23.51
N GLY A 67 -2.24 10.33 -22.30
CA GLY A 67 -3.68 10.37 -22.02
C GLY A 67 -4.36 8.99 -21.91
N VAL A 68 -3.60 7.90 -21.98
CA VAL A 68 -4.10 6.53 -21.83
C VAL A 68 -3.67 5.96 -20.48
N GLN A 69 -4.59 5.29 -19.80
CA GLN A 69 -4.30 4.58 -18.55
C GLN A 69 -4.09 3.09 -18.82
N HIS A 70 -2.96 2.56 -18.37
CA HIS A 70 -2.65 1.13 -18.32
C HIS A 70 -2.66 0.67 -16.87
N ALA A 71 -3.32 -0.45 -16.58
CA ALA A 71 -3.53 -0.90 -15.21
C ALA A 71 -3.34 -2.40 -15.05
N PHE A 72 -2.86 -2.76 -13.86
CA PHE A 72 -2.75 -4.13 -13.36
C PHE A 72 -3.38 -4.18 -11.97
N HIS A 73 -4.18 -5.22 -11.71
CA HIS A 73 -4.81 -5.47 -10.43
C HIS A 73 -4.80 -6.96 -10.14
N VAL A 74 -4.47 -7.35 -8.91
CA VAL A 74 -4.47 -8.75 -8.49
C VAL A 74 -4.74 -8.85 -6.99
N SER A 75 -5.37 -9.96 -6.61
CA SER A 75 -5.66 -10.33 -5.23
C SER A 75 -5.24 -11.77 -5.00
N CYS A 76 -4.77 -12.10 -3.80
CA CYS A 76 -4.52 -13.48 -3.39
C CYS A 76 -4.89 -13.69 -1.92
N ARG A 77 -4.92 -14.96 -1.49
CA ARG A 77 -5.02 -15.26 -0.06
C ARG A 77 -3.78 -14.73 0.66
N ALA A 78 -4.00 -14.15 1.83
CA ALA A 78 -2.93 -13.82 2.76
C ALA A 78 -2.52 -15.11 3.49
N GLU A 79 -1.63 -15.87 2.86
CA GLU A 79 -0.95 -17.00 3.48
C GLU A 79 0.46 -16.56 3.90
N ASP A 80 1.08 -17.31 4.81
CA ASP A 80 2.48 -17.15 5.23
C ASP A 80 2.81 -15.92 6.10
N ASP A 81 4.10 -15.57 6.13
CA ASP A 81 4.68 -14.48 6.90
C ASP A 81 4.14 -13.12 6.41
N PRO A 82 3.53 -12.27 7.26
CA PRO A 82 3.04 -10.95 6.87
C PRO A 82 4.14 -10.04 6.29
N ALA A 83 5.41 -10.34 6.57
CA ALA A 83 6.55 -9.62 6.02
C ALA A 83 6.76 -9.86 4.52
N ASP A 84 6.20 -10.94 3.96
CA ASP A 84 6.32 -11.27 2.55
C ASP A 84 5.22 -10.56 1.77
N GLN A 85 5.62 -9.58 0.96
CA GLN A 85 4.72 -8.70 0.21
C GLN A 85 4.64 -9.17 -1.25
N VAL A 86 4.13 -10.38 -1.44
CA VAL A 86 3.94 -11.01 -2.76
C VAL A 86 2.45 -11.18 -3.03
N VAL A 87 2.00 -10.74 -4.21
CA VAL A 87 0.62 -10.88 -4.67
C VAL A 87 0.64 -11.29 -6.15
N GLY A 88 0.49 -12.59 -6.41
CA GLY A 88 0.64 -13.13 -7.77
C GLY A 88 2.01 -12.77 -8.38
N PRO A 89 2.06 -12.13 -9.57
CA PRO A 89 3.31 -11.72 -10.21
C PRO A 89 3.94 -10.44 -9.62
N PHE A 90 3.26 -9.77 -8.67
CA PHE A 90 3.74 -8.57 -8.01
C PHE A 90 4.52 -8.89 -6.74
N ARG A 91 5.59 -8.12 -6.49
CA ARG A 91 6.37 -8.16 -5.26
C ARG A 91 6.81 -6.76 -4.85
N LEU A 92 6.66 -6.45 -3.56
CA LEU A 92 7.30 -5.31 -2.90
C LEU A 92 8.42 -5.81 -1.98
N GLU A 93 9.63 -5.30 -2.14
CA GLU A 93 10.78 -5.61 -1.29
C GLU A 93 11.18 -4.36 -0.52
N ILE A 94 11.32 -4.47 0.80
CA ILE A 94 11.95 -3.42 1.61
C ILE A 94 13.46 -3.69 1.57
N LEU A 95 14.20 -2.87 0.84
CA LEU A 95 15.65 -3.03 0.70
C LEU A 95 16.38 -2.51 1.94
N GLU A 96 16.01 -1.31 2.37
CA GLU A 96 16.48 -0.70 3.60
C GLU A 96 15.27 -0.08 4.34
N PRO A 97 14.95 -0.55 5.56
CA PRO A 97 13.82 -0.03 6.32
C PRO A 97 13.82 1.49 6.38
N MET A 98 12.65 2.10 6.16
CA MET A 98 12.48 3.56 6.21
C MET A 98 13.25 4.37 5.14
N ARG A 99 13.92 3.72 4.17
CA ARG A 99 14.72 4.42 3.15
C ARG A 99 14.45 3.98 1.71
N SER A 100 14.47 2.69 1.41
CA SER A 100 14.35 2.21 0.03
C SER A 100 13.51 0.95 -0.11
N CYS A 101 12.80 0.86 -1.22
CA CYS A 101 11.95 -0.28 -1.56
C CYS A 101 12.09 -0.59 -3.06
N ARG A 102 11.93 -1.85 -3.43
CA ARG A 102 11.85 -2.30 -4.83
C ARG A 102 10.46 -2.83 -5.12
N VAL A 103 9.91 -2.45 -6.25
CA VAL A 103 8.64 -2.96 -6.77
C VAL A 103 8.93 -3.73 -8.06
N VAL A 104 8.53 -5.00 -8.08
CA VAL A 104 8.66 -5.86 -9.25
C VAL A 104 7.26 -6.32 -9.66
N LEU A 105 6.97 -6.22 -10.95
CA LEU A 105 5.82 -6.88 -11.57
C LEU A 105 6.36 -7.69 -12.75
N ASN A 106 6.32 -9.01 -12.61
CA ASN A 106 6.73 -9.92 -13.68
C ASN A 106 5.73 -9.92 -14.84
N ASP A 107 6.16 -10.45 -15.99
CA ASP A 107 5.30 -10.63 -17.17
C ASP A 107 3.99 -11.34 -16.81
N ASN A 108 2.90 -10.79 -17.33
CA ASN A 108 1.54 -11.23 -17.07
C ASN A 108 0.61 -10.80 -18.22
N GLU A 109 -0.66 -11.19 -18.12
CA GLU A 109 -1.66 -11.03 -19.17
C GLU A 109 -2.08 -9.56 -19.46
N THR A 110 -1.80 -8.59 -18.57
CA THR A 110 -2.13 -7.18 -18.81
C THR A 110 -1.09 -6.47 -19.67
N GLY A 111 0.08 -7.08 -19.88
CA GLY A 111 1.21 -6.47 -20.59
C GLY A 111 1.95 -5.39 -19.79
N VAL A 112 1.53 -5.09 -18.55
CA VAL A 112 2.26 -4.19 -17.64
C VAL A 112 3.30 -5.00 -16.86
N ALA A 113 4.56 -4.58 -16.90
CA ALA A 113 5.66 -5.18 -16.14
C ALA A 113 6.60 -4.09 -15.64
N CYS A 114 7.30 -4.30 -14.52
CA CYS A 114 8.23 -3.30 -14.02
C CYS A 114 9.30 -3.87 -13.09
N ASP A 115 10.40 -3.14 -12.98
CA ASP A 115 11.40 -3.29 -11.92
C ASP A 115 11.82 -1.89 -11.50
N LEU A 116 11.27 -1.43 -10.39
CA LEU A 116 11.34 -0.05 -9.92
C LEU A 116 11.99 -0.01 -8.55
N THR A 117 12.95 0.87 -8.35
CA THR A 117 13.51 1.16 -7.02
C THR A 117 13.13 2.56 -6.59
N TYR A 118 12.51 2.64 -5.42
CA TYR A 118 12.21 3.88 -4.71
C TYR A 118 13.34 4.21 -3.74
N GLU A 119 13.81 5.44 -3.77
CA GLU A 119 14.73 5.99 -2.76
C GLU A 119 14.14 7.24 -2.10
N GLY A 120 14.08 7.22 -0.77
CA GLY A 120 13.72 8.39 0.04
C GLY A 120 14.72 9.54 -0.11
N ARG A 121 14.20 10.75 -0.37
CA ARG A 121 14.96 12.01 -0.41
C ARG A 121 14.75 12.86 0.84
N THR A 122 13.69 12.58 1.61
CA THR A 122 13.39 13.25 2.87
C THR A 122 13.36 12.25 4.01
N GLY A 123 13.32 12.76 5.25
CA GLY A 123 12.88 11.97 6.39
C GLY A 123 11.45 11.44 6.19
N ASN A 124 11.11 10.42 6.98
CA ASN A 124 9.75 9.93 7.09
C ASN A 124 8.99 10.86 8.04
N VAL A 125 7.93 11.48 7.54
CA VAL A 125 7.07 12.37 8.33
C VAL A 125 5.89 11.55 8.81
N GLU A 126 5.86 11.23 10.10
CA GLU A 126 4.67 10.68 10.73
C GLU A 126 3.57 11.74 10.76
N GLU A 127 2.40 11.41 10.20
CA GLU A 127 1.27 12.31 10.19
C GLU A 127 0.44 12.16 11.49
N PRO A 128 -0.30 13.20 11.90
CA PRO A 128 -1.24 13.08 12.99
C PRO A 128 -2.15 11.87 12.81
N ARG A 129 -2.34 11.10 13.90
CA ARG A 129 -3.21 9.94 13.93
C ARG A 129 -4.62 10.34 13.48
N HIS A 130 -5.11 9.68 12.45
CA HIS A 130 -6.42 9.98 11.91
C HIS A 130 -7.49 9.18 12.64
N HIS A 131 -8.44 9.90 13.23
CA HIS A 131 -9.57 9.34 13.93
C HIS A 131 -10.87 9.85 13.33
N TRP A 132 -11.74 8.93 12.94
CA TRP A 132 -13.06 9.26 12.42
C TRP A 132 -14.07 8.20 12.86
N GLY A 133 -15.26 8.59 13.27
CA GLY A 133 -16.29 7.65 13.73
C GLY A 133 -17.24 8.22 14.76
N GLY A 134 -18.18 7.40 15.21
CA GLY A 134 -19.17 7.74 16.22
C GLY A 134 -18.64 7.53 17.65
N ALA A 135 -19.49 7.85 18.65
CA ALA A 135 -19.11 7.83 20.06
C ALA A 135 -18.66 6.44 20.59
N ILE A 136 -19.24 5.35 20.07
CA ILE A 136 -19.00 3.98 20.58
C ILE A 136 -18.03 3.19 19.69
N ARG A 137 -18.04 3.42 18.37
CA ARG A 137 -17.16 2.75 17.40
C ARG A 137 -16.37 3.77 16.60
N ARG A 138 -15.04 3.67 16.66
CA ARG A 138 -14.16 4.35 15.70
C ARG A 138 -14.30 3.64 14.36
N THR A 139 -14.79 4.37 13.37
CA THR A 139 -14.94 3.86 12.01
C THR A 139 -13.58 3.80 11.32
N MET A 140 -12.71 4.77 11.57
CA MET A 140 -11.32 4.81 11.13
C MET A 140 -10.42 5.22 12.29
N ASP A 141 -9.33 4.48 12.45
CA ASP A 141 -8.28 4.75 13.41
C ASP A 141 -6.94 4.32 12.81
N THR A 142 -6.20 5.27 12.25
CA THR A 142 -5.02 4.96 11.43
C THR A 142 -3.85 5.88 11.71
N THR A 143 -2.66 5.30 11.75
CA THR A 143 -1.40 6.03 11.69
C THR A 143 -0.83 5.90 10.28
N ARG A 144 -0.11 6.93 9.83
CA ARG A 144 0.62 6.89 8.58
C ARG A 144 1.90 7.70 8.64
N PHE A 145 2.84 7.37 7.76
CA PHE A 145 3.93 8.26 7.45
C PHE A 145 4.06 8.46 5.95
N THR A 146 4.58 9.62 5.59
CA THR A 146 4.83 10.02 4.20
C THR A 146 6.31 10.34 4.01
N GLN A 147 6.87 9.92 2.89
CA GLN A 147 8.23 10.21 2.49
C GLN A 147 8.25 10.67 1.03
N MET A 148 9.01 11.72 0.73
CA MET A 148 9.26 12.14 -0.65
C MET A 148 10.51 11.45 -1.18
N GLY A 149 10.48 11.03 -2.44
CA GLY A 149 11.56 10.26 -3.03
C GLY A 149 11.71 10.44 -4.53
N ARG A 150 12.44 9.51 -5.12
CA ARG A 150 12.75 9.42 -6.54
C ARG A 150 12.75 7.95 -6.97
N TRP A 151 12.65 7.74 -8.27
CA TRP A 151 12.55 6.41 -8.86
C TRP A 151 13.70 6.14 -9.82
N THR A 152 14.20 4.91 -9.81
CA THR A 152 15.08 4.32 -10.83
C THR A 152 14.45 3.04 -11.35
N GLY A 153 14.88 2.59 -12.52
CA GLY A 153 14.46 1.31 -13.11
C GLY A 153 13.56 1.52 -14.31
N TRP A 154 12.63 0.61 -14.56
CA TRP A 154 11.82 0.65 -15.77
C TRP A 154 10.38 0.20 -15.55
N ILE A 155 9.48 0.74 -16.37
CA ILE A 155 8.09 0.30 -16.49
C ILE A 155 7.78 0.00 -17.96
N GLN A 156 7.13 -1.13 -18.20
CA GLN A 156 6.68 -1.60 -19.49
C GLN A 156 5.15 -1.65 -19.51
N PHE A 157 4.58 -1.33 -20.66
CA PHE A 157 3.15 -1.39 -20.96
C PHE A 157 2.98 -1.47 -22.47
N ASP A 158 2.02 -2.26 -22.96
CA ASP A 158 1.68 -2.34 -24.39
C ASP A 158 2.88 -2.50 -25.35
N GLY A 159 3.90 -3.28 -24.93
CA GLY A 159 5.14 -3.48 -25.69
C GLY A 159 6.14 -2.29 -25.68
N HIS A 160 5.79 -1.17 -25.04
CA HIS A 160 6.65 -0.02 -24.80
C HIS A 160 7.32 -0.10 -23.44
N ARG A 161 8.54 0.43 -23.33
CA ARG A 161 9.29 0.49 -22.08
C ARG A 161 9.84 1.89 -21.84
N ILE A 162 9.63 2.41 -20.64
CA ILE A 162 10.14 3.69 -20.16
C ILE A 162 11.18 3.41 -19.07
N GLU A 163 12.39 3.95 -19.27
CA GLU A 163 13.43 3.99 -18.25
C GLU A 163 13.22 5.23 -17.35
N LEU A 164 13.27 5.04 -16.04
CA LEU A 164 13.11 6.10 -15.05
C LEU A 164 14.47 6.59 -14.56
N ASP A 165 14.74 7.88 -14.79
CA ASP A 165 15.92 8.55 -14.28
C ASP A 165 15.61 9.19 -12.90
N PRO A 166 16.40 8.93 -11.85
CA PRO A 166 16.23 9.50 -10.51
C PRO A 166 16.41 11.02 -10.46
N THR A 167 16.98 11.64 -11.48
CA THR A 167 17.13 13.10 -11.58
C THR A 167 15.86 13.78 -12.09
N THR A 168 15.01 13.09 -12.84
CA THR A 168 13.79 13.63 -13.45
C THR A 168 12.51 12.93 -12.97
N THR A 169 12.61 11.79 -12.30
CA THR A 169 11.45 11.05 -11.79
C THR A 169 11.36 11.21 -10.28
N ARG A 170 10.23 11.75 -9.82
CA ARG A 170 9.94 12.04 -8.41
C ARG A 170 8.75 11.20 -7.97
N GLY A 171 8.55 11.08 -6.68
CA GLY A 171 7.43 10.32 -6.15
C GLY A 171 7.29 10.46 -4.64
N THR A 172 6.26 9.80 -4.13
CA THR A 172 5.92 9.76 -2.72
C THR A 172 5.69 8.32 -2.32
N LYS A 173 6.10 7.98 -1.10
CA LYS A 173 5.70 6.77 -0.39
C LYS A 173 4.80 7.17 0.78
N ASP A 174 3.60 6.60 0.82
CA ASP A 174 2.72 6.57 1.99
C ASP A 174 2.72 5.15 2.56
N ARG A 175 2.89 5.04 3.86
CA ARG A 175 2.63 3.80 4.59
C ARG A 175 1.61 4.08 5.67
N SER A 176 0.53 3.31 5.66
CA SER A 176 -0.57 3.47 6.60
C SER A 176 -1.03 2.14 7.18
N TRP A 177 -1.38 2.14 8.46
CA TRP A 177 -1.83 0.95 9.20
C TRP A 177 -2.87 1.32 10.25
N GLY A 178 -3.63 0.32 10.70
CA GLY A 178 -4.67 0.47 11.72
C GLY A 178 -6.01 -0.06 11.21
N ILE A 179 -7.10 0.63 11.55
CA ILE A 179 -8.47 0.25 11.20
C ILE A 179 -8.99 1.24 10.17
N ARG A 180 -9.36 0.75 8.98
CA ARG A 180 -10.01 1.56 7.94
C ARG A 180 -11.02 0.73 7.17
N PRO A 181 -12.29 1.16 7.08
CA PRO A 181 -13.29 0.39 6.37
C PRO A 181 -12.97 0.33 4.89
N LEU A 182 -13.27 -0.83 4.30
CA LEU A 182 -13.37 -0.95 2.86
C LEU A 182 -14.62 -0.23 2.35
N ASP A 183 -14.60 0.11 1.06
CA ASP A 183 -15.77 0.65 0.37
C ASP A 183 -16.97 -0.31 0.49
N GLY A 184 -18.17 0.28 0.65
CA GLY A 184 -19.41 -0.47 0.91
C GLY A 184 -19.78 -0.63 2.38
N GLY A 185 -18.88 -0.28 3.32
CA GLY A 185 -19.18 -0.16 4.75
C GLY A 185 -19.58 -1.47 5.45
N ASP A 186 -19.95 -1.38 6.73
CA ASP A 186 -20.50 -2.53 7.47
C ASP A 186 -22.00 -2.67 7.21
N ARG A 187 -22.39 -3.71 6.48
CA ARG A 187 -23.79 -3.99 6.15
C ARG A 187 -24.64 -4.49 7.33
N ARG A 188 -24.04 -4.73 8.50
CA ARG A 188 -24.75 -5.22 9.71
C ARG A 188 -25.33 -4.09 10.57
N GLY A 189 -25.12 -2.83 10.20
CA GLY A 189 -25.62 -1.65 10.93
C GLY A 189 -27.05 -1.26 10.56
N ALA A 190 -27.73 -0.58 11.49
CA ALA A 190 -28.97 0.13 11.17
C ALA A 190 -28.70 1.29 10.19
N PRO A 191 -29.67 1.70 9.36
CA PRO A 191 -29.57 2.92 8.55
C PRO A 191 -29.19 4.13 9.40
N ALA A 192 -28.52 5.12 8.80
CA ALA A 192 -28.22 6.37 9.48
C ALA A 192 -29.51 7.00 10.03
N PRO A 193 -29.51 7.50 11.27
CA PRO A 193 -30.64 8.27 11.76
C PRO A 193 -30.87 9.47 10.82
N PRO A 194 -32.13 9.87 10.60
CA PRO A 194 -32.41 11.04 9.78
C PRO A 194 -31.69 12.26 10.33
N ASP A 195 -31.25 13.16 9.44
CA ASP A 195 -30.66 14.43 9.84
C ASP A 195 -31.61 15.14 10.82
N ARG A 196 -31.07 15.64 11.93
CA ARG A 196 -31.88 16.42 12.87
C ARG A 196 -32.36 17.67 12.13
N PRO A 197 -33.68 17.98 12.13
CA PRO A 197 -34.13 19.27 11.63
C PRO A 197 -33.46 20.37 12.46
N GLY A 198 -32.88 21.33 11.75
CA GLY A 198 -32.27 22.53 12.34
C GLY A 198 -33.29 23.51 12.90
#